data_AF-A0A3M7IJD1-F1
#
_entry.id   AF-A0A3M7IJD1-F1
#
_cell.length_a   1.000
_cell.length_b   1.000
_cell.length_c   1.000
_cell.angle_alpha   90.00
_cell.angle_beta   90.00
_cell.angle_gamma   90.00
#
_symmetry.space_group_name_H-M   'P 1'
#
loop_
_entity.id
_entity.type
_entity.pdbx_description
1 polymer ?
#
loop_
_entity_poly.entity_id
_entity_poly.type
_entity_poly.pdbx_seq_one_letter_code
_entity_poly.pdbx_strand_id
1 'polypeptide(L)'
;MPAPEYLYKILDSPPPSPLPEMLPPTQLDANDGFIHLSTAEQTPITAKLFFSSHHTLWVLKLKRKALDGEIRYSTDPNAGVVDGCAHVHDSQRGLGKDNFFRDQLSITTWLSLGAVAQSLLFSAFGRLAFLPGATLILYRVAVAYLQATGWMHNPYMDGVIREKTSAQFPDASGSYGSTPANNDVVVLLIGFRNNHPLGLLAPGAKDIADGFQAMAKDLDAQADKFDFLGMTTWLNANTRETQNEILSVGYFKTVEGLHAFAHDDLHRKWWTWWNRSYKKWSHMSIFHEVYHAPKGHWENIYINSHVSGIESTTTKLVDEETGKEMWASPIVDAGRGLLKTSAGRMSRSEATEHDKYGADPY
;
A
#
# COMPACT_ATOMS: atom_id res chain seq x y z
N MET A 1 -19.62 3.57 9.24
CA MET A 1 -18.49 2.63 9.02
C MET A 1 -17.70 2.46 10.31
N PRO A 2 -16.90 1.40 10.51
CA PRO A 2 -15.98 1.34 11.65
C PRO A 2 -14.95 2.48 11.56
N ALA A 3 -14.57 3.05 12.70
CA ALA A 3 -13.61 4.15 12.71
C ALA A 3 -12.24 3.69 12.17
N PRO A 4 -11.58 4.50 11.31
CA PRO A 4 -10.33 4.11 10.67
C PRO A 4 -9.20 3.92 11.69
N GLU A 5 -8.37 2.90 11.50
CA GLU A 5 -7.22 2.64 12.38
C GLU A 5 -6.16 3.75 12.27
N TYR A 6 -6.00 4.32 11.08
CA TYR A 6 -5.02 5.35 10.77
C TYR A 6 -5.69 6.62 10.22
N LEU A 7 -5.12 7.75 10.58
CA LEU A 7 -5.41 9.06 10.01
C LEU A 7 -4.13 9.64 9.41
N TYR A 8 -4.28 10.51 8.43
CA TYR A 8 -3.16 11.01 7.64
C TYR A 8 -3.07 12.52 7.73
N LYS A 9 -1.87 13.04 8.05
CA LYS A 9 -1.58 14.46 7.94
C LYS A 9 -0.85 14.72 6.63
N ILE A 10 -1.38 15.63 5.82
CA ILE A 10 -0.74 16.10 4.60
C ILE A 10 0.08 17.36 4.94
N LEU A 11 1.34 17.38 4.54
CA LEU A 11 2.25 18.50 4.69
C LEU A 11 2.74 18.95 3.31
N ASP A 12 2.87 20.26 3.14
CA ASP A 12 3.38 20.96 1.97
C ASP A 12 4.91 21.15 1.99
N SER A 13 5.55 20.75 3.09
CA SER A 13 6.99 20.83 3.33
C SER A 13 7.48 19.55 4.04
N PRO A 14 8.76 19.16 3.85
CA PRO A 14 9.28 17.95 4.48
C PRO A 14 9.18 18.10 5.99
N PRO A 15 8.66 17.09 6.71
CA PRO A 15 8.61 17.16 8.15
C PRO A 15 10.05 17.21 8.69
N PRO A 16 10.29 17.84 9.87
CA PRO A 16 11.63 17.93 10.41
C PRO A 16 12.25 16.55 10.60
N SER A 17 13.57 16.46 10.46
CA SER A 17 14.35 15.23 10.68
C SER A 17 15.42 15.49 11.73
N PRO A 18 15.41 14.78 12.89
CA PRO A 18 14.42 13.78 13.29
C PRO A 18 13.02 14.38 13.47
N LEU A 19 11.98 13.53 13.39
CA LEU A 19 10.59 13.99 13.59
C LEU A 19 10.47 14.56 15.00
N PRO A 20 9.93 15.79 15.15
CA PRO A 20 9.85 16.43 16.45
C PRO A 20 8.78 15.74 17.31
N GLU A 21 8.94 15.85 18.63
CA GLU A 21 7.99 15.26 19.60
C GLU A 21 6.56 15.81 19.42
N MET A 22 6.45 17.08 19.03
CA MET A 22 5.23 17.69 18.52
C MET A 22 5.53 18.32 17.18
N LEU A 23 4.76 17.95 16.15
CA LEU A 23 4.80 18.69 14.90
C LEU A 23 4.23 20.08 15.13
N PRO A 24 4.93 21.14 14.69
CA PRO A 24 4.36 22.48 14.74
C PRO A 24 3.04 22.47 13.95
N PRO A 25 1.97 23.09 14.47
CA PRO A 25 0.71 23.17 13.75
C PRO A 25 0.95 23.85 12.41
N THR A 26 0.30 23.38 11.36
CA THR A 26 0.35 24.10 10.08
C THR A 26 -0.31 25.46 10.27
N GLN A 27 0.02 26.43 9.41
CA GLN A 27 -0.62 27.75 9.47
C GLN A 27 -2.15 27.64 9.42
N LEU A 28 -2.66 26.68 8.65
CA LEU A 28 -4.10 26.39 8.55
C LEU A 28 -4.66 25.85 9.87
N ASP A 29 -4.02 24.86 10.48
CA ASP A 29 -4.48 24.31 11.77
C ASP A 29 -4.47 25.37 12.88
N ALA A 30 -3.46 26.25 12.86
CA ALA A 30 -3.35 27.35 13.81
C ALA A 30 -4.47 28.39 13.63
N ASN A 31 -4.87 28.66 12.38
CA ASN A 31 -5.95 29.60 12.06
C ASN A 31 -7.34 29.05 12.43
N ASP A 32 -7.57 27.76 12.18
CA ASP A 32 -8.88 27.13 12.35
C ASP A 32 -9.09 26.58 13.79
N GLY A 33 -8.01 26.46 14.56
CA GLY A 33 -8.06 26.03 15.97
C GLY A 33 -8.21 24.53 16.17
N PHE A 34 -7.99 23.72 15.12
CA PHE A 34 -7.99 22.27 15.17
C PHE A 34 -7.07 21.67 14.10
N ILE A 35 -6.66 20.42 14.30
CA ILE A 35 -5.72 19.76 13.39
C ILE A 35 -6.49 19.04 12.29
N HIS A 36 -6.24 19.42 11.04
CA HIS A 36 -6.82 18.76 9.88
C HIS A 36 -6.10 17.44 9.59
N LEU A 37 -6.84 16.35 9.56
CA LEU A 37 -6.41 15.02 9.13
C LEU A 37 -7.38 14.46 8.08
N SER A 38 -6.91 13.49 7.33
CA SER A 38 -7.71 12.79 6.32
C SER A 38 -7.76 11.30 6.64
N THR A 39 -8.84 10.63 6.25
CA THR A 39 -8.82 9.17 6.10
C THR A 39 -7.97 8.78 4.87
N ALA A 40 -7.69 7.48 4.69
CA ALA A 40 -6.97 7.01 3.51
C ALA A 40 -7.68 7.42 2.21
N GLU A 41 -9.01 7.27 2.17
CA GLU A 41 -9.87 7.63 1.03
C GLU A 41 -9.90 9.14 0.77
N GLN A 42 -9.87 9.95 1.83
CA GLN A 42 -9.92 11.41 1.71
C GLN A 42 -8.58 12.04 1.36
N THR A 43 -7.46 11.40 1.71
CA THR A 43 -6.12 11.94 1.48
C THR A 43 -5.92 12.44 0.03
N PRO A 44 -6.28 11.69 -1.04
CA PRO A 44 -6.17 12.20 -2.41
C PRO A 44 -7.14 13.37 -2.69
N ILE A 45 -8.32 13.38 -2.09
CA ILE A 45 -9.33 14.46 -2.26
C ILE A 45 -8.83 15.75 -1.60
N THR A 46 -8.38 15.67 -0.34
CA THR A 46 -7.80 16.79 0.41
C THR A 46 -6.56 17.33 -0.30
N ALA A 47 -5.69 16.44 -0.81
CA ALA A 47 -4.52 16.83 -1.60
C ALA A 47 -4.92 17.62 -2.87
N LYS A 48 -5.94 17.14 -3.60
CA LYS A 48 -6.44 17.81 -4.81
C LYS A 48 -7.05 19.19 -4.51
N LEU A 49 -7.81 19.32 -3.41
CA LEU A 49 -8.51 20.55 -3.08
C LEU A 49 -7.59 21.64 -2.52
N PHE A 50 -6.71 21.28 -1.58
CA PHE A 50 -5.97 22.27 -0.78
C PHE A 50 -4.48 22.36 -1.16
N PHE A 51 -3.94 21.36 -1.84
CA PHE A 51 -2.52 21.27 -2.16
C PHE A 51 -2.26 21.20 -3.68
N SER A 52 -3.22 21.64 -4.50
CA SER A 52 -3.12 21.63 -5.97
C SER A 52 -1.94 22.42 -6.52
N SER A 53 -1.45 23.42 -5.79
CA SER A 53 -0.25 24.20 -6.13
C SER A 53 1.07 23.52 -5.77
N HIS A 54 1.05 22.39 -5.07
CA HIS A 54 2.24 21.70 -4.56
C HIS A 54 2.51 20.41 -5.34
N HIS A 55 3.73 20.30 -5.88
CA HIS A 55 4.13 19.12 -6.67
C HIS A 55 4.64 17.95 -5.82
N THR A 56 5.01 18.20 -4.56
CA THR A 56 5.45 17.19 -3.59
C THR A 56 4.69 17.40 -2.29
N LEU A 57 4.19 16.31 -1.73
CA LEU A 57 3.49 16.30 -0.45
C LEU A 57 4.07 15.20 0.43
N TRP A 58 4.16 15.48 1.72
CA TRP A 58 4.54 14.49 2.72
C TRP A 58 3.29 14.05 3.46
N VAL A 59 3.04 12.76 3.49
CA VAL A 59 1.88 12.18 4.17
C VAL A 59 2.37 11.43 5.39
N LEU A 60 2.02 11.95 6.57
CA LEU A 60 2.31 11.28 7.84
C LEU A 60 1.17 10.33 8.17
N LYS A 61 1.50 9.05 8.33
CA LYS A 61 0.56 8.02 8.78
C LYS A 61 0.54 7.99 10.30
N LEU A 62 -0.61 8.31 10.89
CA LEU A 62 -0.79 8.44 12.33
C LEU A 62 -1.76 7.36 12.81
N LYS A 63 -1.42 6.66 13.89
CA LYS A 63 -2.36 5.76 14.56
C LYS A 63 -3.43 6.62 15.21
N ARG A 64 -4.69 6.41 14.82
CA ARG A 64 -5.84 7.17 15.36
C ARG A 64 -5.90 7.09 16.89
N LYS A 65 -5.62 5.91 17.45
CA LYS A 65 -5.64 5.67 18.90
C LYS A 65 -4.52 6.39 19.68
N ALA A 66 -3.48 6.89 19.00
CA ALA A 66 -2.36 7.59 19.62
C ALA A 66 -2.52 9.12 19.60
N LEU A 67 -3.59 9.63 18.98
CA LEU A 67 -3.95 11.04 18.99
C LEU A 67 -4.69 11.38 20.28
N ASP A 68 -4.38 12.53 20.87
CA ASP A 68 -5.16 13.10 21.94
C ASP A 68 -6.11 14.18 21.41
N GLY A 69 -7.17 14.46 22.15
CA GLY A 69 -8.22 15.38 21.70
C GLY A 69 -9.43 14.67 21.09
N GLU A 70 -10.45 15.46 20.78
CA GLU A 70 -11.70 14.97 20.23
C GLU A 70 -11.62 14.89 18.70
N ILE A 71 -11.77 13.68 18.15
CA ILE A 71 -11.79 13.47 16.71
C ILE A 71 -13.22 13.64 16.22
N ARG A 72 -13.47 14.71 15.48
CA ARG A 72 -14.74 14.99 14.80
C ARG A 72 -14.54 14.80 13.30
N TYR A 73 -15.58 14.40 12.59
CA TYR A 73 -15.55 14.30 11.13
C TYR A 73 -16.37 15.45 10.55
N SER A 74 -15.87 16.10 9.50
CA SER A 74 -16.67 17.12 8.83
C SER A 74 -17.87 16.47 8.15
N THR A 75 -19.05 17.06 8.31
CA THR A 75 -20.27 16.58 7.64
C THR A 75 -20.82 17.72 6.81
N ASP A 76 -20.96 17.49 5.50
CA ASP A 76 -21.70 18.38 4.62
C ASP A 76 -22.84 17.58 3.97
N PRO A 77 -24.06 17.64 4.55
CA PRO A 77 -25.23 16.93 4.04
C PRO A 77 -25.61 17.35 2.62
N ASN A 78 -25.31 18.58 2.21
CA ASN A 78 -25.65 19.11 0.88
C ASN A 78 -24.66 18.64 -0.20
N ALA A 79 -23.43 18.30 0.18
CA ALA A 79 -22.43 17.69 -0.69
C ALA A 79 -22.46 16.15 -0.67
N GLY A 80 -23.38 15.53 0.08
CA GLY A 80 -23.48 14.08 0.23
C GLY A 80 -22.32 13.47 1.05
N VAL A 81 -21.61 14.28 1.84
CA VAL A 81 -20.46 13.85 2.64
C VAL A 81 -20.90 13.56 4.07
N VAL A 82 -21.08 12.27 4.37
CA VAL A 82 -21.58 11.79 5.67
C VAL A 82 -20.44 11.49 6.65
N ASP A 83 -19.21 11.26 6.16
CA ASP A 83 -17.99 11.04 6.94
C ASP A 83 -16.81 11.79 6.26
N GLY A 84 -16.74 13.12 6.39
CA GLY A 84 -15.73 14.00 5.78
C GLY A 84 -14.40 14.05 6.55
N CYS A 85 -13.57 15.07 6.32
CA CYS A 85 -12.21 15.16 6.88
C CYS A 85 -12.21 15.02 8.41
N ALA A 86 -11.22 14.30 8.94
CA ALA A 86 -11.07 14.10 10.37
C ALA A 86 -10.38 15.32 11.00
N HIS A 87 -11.03 15.97 11.95
CA HIS A 87 -10.51 17.12 12.67
C HIS A 87 -10.23 16.72 14.11
N VAL A 88 -9.02 16.99 14.59
CA VAL A 88 -8.66 16.77 15.99
C VAL A 88 -8.75 18.09 16.73
N HIS A 89 -9.74 18.19 17.61
CA HIS A 89 -9.99 19.35 18.46
C HIS A 89 -9.33 19.16 19.83
N ASP A 90 -8.91 20.27 20.44
CA ASP A 90 -8.42 20.34 21.82
C ASP A 90 -7.20 19.43 22.13
N SER A 91 -6.50 18.97 21.09
CA SER A 91 -5.27 18.18 21.19
C SER A 91 -4.19 18.96 21.97
N GLN A 92 -3.70 18.40 23.07
CA GLN A 92 -2.64 19.00 23.89
C GLN A 92 -1.24 18.53 23.46
N ARG A 93 -1.13 17.37 22.79
CA ARG A 93 0.13 16.74 22.38
C ARG A 93 0.31 16.66 20.86
N GLY A 94 -0.60 17.27 20.09
CA GLY A 94 -0.53 17.37 18.64
C GLY A 94 -0.76 16.01 17.97
N LEU A 95 0.14 15.65 17.05
CA LEU A 95 0.05 14.38 16.30
C LEU A 95 0.51 13.16 17.11
N GLY A 96 0.78 13.32 18.41
CA GLY A 96 1.07 12.25 19.37
C GLY A 96 2.51 11.74 19.32
N LYS A 97 3.25 11.89 20.42
CA LYS A 97 4.63 11.38 20.63
C LYS A 97 4.82 9.92 20.22
N ASP A 98 3.82 9.08 20.47
CA ASP A 98 3.86 7.64 20.22
C ASP A 98 3.81 7.30 18.72
N ASN A 99 3.36 8.22 17.86
CA ASN A 99 3.37 8.04 16.41
C ASN A 99 4.77 8.18 15.80
N PHE A 100 5.74 8.74 16.53
CA PHE A 100 7.03 9.11 15.96
C PHE A 100 8.22 8.39 16.59
N PHE A 101 8.09 7.95 17.85
CA PHE A 101 9.21 7.44 18.64
C PHE A 101 9.85 6.16 18.07
N ARG A 102 9.05 5.20 17.59
CA ARG A 102 9.53 3.87 17.18
C ARG A 102 10.46 3.89 15.96
N ASP A 103 10.21 4.78 15.00
CA ASP A 103 10.85 4.71 13.68
C ASP A 103 12.10 5.60 13.55
N GLN A 104 12.51 6.28 14.63
CA GLN A 104 13.70 7.14 14.63
C GLN A 104 15.02 6.35 14.67
N LEU A 105 15.01 5.09 15.10
CA LEU A 105 16.21 4.28 15.31
C LEU A 105 16.09 2.91 14.64
N SER A 106 17.22 2.36 14.18
CA SER A 106 17.25 1.01 13.61
C SER A 106 16.89 -0.05 14.66
N ILE A 107 16.42 -1.23 14.23
CA ILE A 107 16.15 -2.36 15.14
C ILE A 107 17.40 -2.73 15.94
N THR A 108 18.59 -2.73 15.32
CA THR A 108 19.85 -3.02 16.03
C THR A 108 20.14 -1.99 17.12
N THR A 109 19.84 -0.72 16.86
CA THR A 109 19.97 0.36 17.85
C THR A 109 18.97 0.17 18.99
N TRP A 110 17.71 -0.16 18.68
CA TRP A 110 16.69 -0.47 19.69
C TRP A 110 17.08 -1.65 20.57
N LEU A 111 17.58 -2.74 19.97
CA LEU A 111 18.04 -3.91 20.70
C LEU A 111 19.25 -3.58 21.58
N SER A 112 20.19 -2.78 21.07
CA SER A 112 21.37 -2.35 21.84
C SER A 112 20.98 -1.46 23.02
N LEU A 113 20.09 -0.49 22.82
CA LEU A 113 19.56 0.35 23.89
C LEU A 113 18.79 -0.49 24.92
N GLY A 114 17.97 -1.44 24.46
CA GLY A 114 17.26 -2.38 25.31
C GLY A 114 18.20 -3.25 26.14
N ALA A 115 19.31 -3.74 25.56
CA ALA A 115 20.31 -4.53 26.25
C ALA A 115 21.04 -3.72 27.33
N VAL A 116 21.42 -2.48 27.04
CA VAL A 116 22.02 -1.57 28.01
C VAL A 116 21.04 -1.27 29.15
N ALA A 117 19.79 -0.91 28.82
CA ALA A 117 18.76 -0.64 29.83
C ALA A 117 18.48 -1.86 30.71
N GLN A 118 18.38 -3.06 30.12
CA GLN A 118 18.19 -4.31 30.84
C GLN A 118 19.37 -4.61 31.77
N SER A 119 20.60 -4.32 31.34
CA SER A 119 21.82 -4.51 32.15
C SER A 119 21.86 -3.56 33.36
N LEU A 120 21.40 -2.32 33.17
CA LEU A 120 21.26 -1.35 34.25
C LEU A 120 20.17 -1.78 35.25
N LEU A 121 19.01 -2.23 34.75
CA LEU A 121 17.92 -2.74 35.60
C LEU A 121 18.36 -3.97 36.40
N PHE A 122 19.10 -4.89 35.78
CA PHE A 122 19.63 -6.06 36.47
C PHE A 122 20.64 -5.66 37.56
N SER A 123 21.50 -4.69 37.28
CA SER A 123 22.44 -4.16 38.28
C SER A 123 21.72 -3.56 39.49
N ALA A 124 20.56 -2.91 39.29
CA ALA A 124 19.80 -2.25 40.35
C ALA A 124 18.87 -3.21 41.13
N PHE A 125 18.22 -4.16 40.44
CA PHE A 125 17.11 -4.96 41.00
C PHE A 125 17.33 -6.48 40.94
N GLY A 126 18.52 -6.92 40.50
CA GLY A 126 18.84 -8.32 40.34
C GLY A 126 17.86 -9.05 39.41
N ARG A 127 17.40 -10.23 39.83
CA ARG A 127 16.53 -11.09 39.01
C ARG A 127 15.15 -10.50 38.72
N LEU A 128 14.67 -9.54 39.52
CA LEU A 128 13.38 -8.89 39.27
C LEU A 128 13.38 -8.07 37.98
N ALA A 129 14.55 -7.66 37.49
CA ALA A 129 14.70 -6.94 36.23
C ALA A 129 14.17 -7.73 35.01
N PHE A 130 14.04 -9.05 35.10
CA PHE A 130 13.50 -9.87 34.00
C PHE A 130 11.97 -9.87 33.94
N LEU A 131 11.27 -9.46 35.01
CA LEU A 131 9.81 -9.53 35.08
C LEU A 131 9.11 -8.72 33.97
N PRO A 132 9.51 -7.48 33.63
CA PRO A 132 8.84 -6.73 32.56
C PRO A 132 8.94 -7.44 31.20
N GLY A 133 10.14 -7.93 30.85
CA GLY A 133 10.36 -8.67 29.61
C GLY A 133 9.58 -9.99 29.56
N ALA A 134 9.61 -10.76 30.66
CA ALA A 134 8.87 -12.01 30.78
C ALA A 134 7.36 -11.79 30.67
N THR A 135 6.80 -10.80 31.38
CA THR A 135 5.37 -10.46 31.32
C THR A 135 4.94 -10.00 29.93
N LEU A 136 5.76 -9.19 29.25
CA LEU A 136 5.46 -8.76 27.88
C LEU A 136 5.44 -9.94 26.89
N ILE A 137 6.40 -10.87 27.01
CA ILE A 137 6.43 -12.07 26.17
C ILE A 137 5.22 -12.94 26.46
N LEU A 138 4.91 -13.20 27.74
CA LEU A 138 3.72 -13.97 28.13
C LEU A 138 2.43 -13.33 27.61
N TYR A 139 2.29 -12.02 27.71
CA TYR A 139 1.16 -11.28 27.14
C TYR A 139 1.05 -11.50 25.62
N ARG A 140 2.15 -11.37 24.88
CA ARG A 140 2.15 -11.58 23.42
C ARG A 140 1.82 -13.01 23.03
N VAL A 141 2.35 -13.99 23.76
CA VAL A 141 2.04 -15.41 23.56
C VAL A 141 0.56 -15.68 23.87
N ALA A 142 0.04 -15.11 24.95
CA ALA A 142 -1.38 -15.24 25.29
C ALA A 142 -2.28 -14.62 24.21
N VAL A 143 -1.98 -13.41 23.73
CA VAL A 143 -2.70 -12.77 22.62
C VAL A 143 -2.65 -13.64 21.36
N ALA A 144 -1.46 -14.13 20.98
CA ALA A 144 -1.31 -14.98 19.80
C ALA A 144 -2.08 -16.30 19.95
N TYR A 145 -2.06 -16.92 21.13
CA TYR A 145 -2.85 -18.12 21.43
C TYR A 145 -4.34 -17.84 21.30
N LEU A 146 -4.84 -16.77 21.96
CA LEU A 146 -6.25 -16.40 21.90
C LEU A 146 -6.70 -16.07 20.47
N GLN A 147 -5.85 -15.45 19.66
CA GLN A 147 -6.12 -15.21 18.24
C GLN A 147 -6.15 -16.52 17.44
N ALA A 148 -5.19 -17.42 17.66
CA ALA A 148 -5.10 -18.71 16.98
C ALA A 148 -6.27 -19.65 17.33
N THR A 149 -6.79 -19.59 18.55
CA THR A 149 -7.96 -20.38 18.99
C THR A 149 -9.30 -19.71 18.69
N GLY A 150 -9.30 -18.52 18.06
CA GLY A 150 -10.52 -17.77 17.74
C GLY A 150 -11.22 -17.11 18.94
N TRP A 151 -10.56 -17.06 20.09
CA TRP A 151 -11.07 -16.39 21.30
C TRP A 151 -10.84 -14.87 21.25
N MET A 152 -9.96 -14.40 20.37
CA MET A 152 -9.68 -12.99 20.12
C MET A 152 -9.65 -12.71 18.61
N HIS A 153 -10.12 -11.53 18.20
CA HIS A 153 -10.04 -11.08 16.81
C HIS A 153 -8.59 -11.12 16.31
N ASN A 154 -8.38 -11.75 15.15
CA ASN A 154 -7.09 -11.76 14.47
C ASN A 154 -7.09 -10.67 13.38
N PRO A 155 -6.47 -9.51 13.61
CA PRO A 155 -6.43 -8.43 12.62
C PRO A 155 -5.65 -8.81 11.35
N TYR A 156 -4.81 -9.85 11.38
CA TYR A 156 -4.13 -10.34 10.19
C TYR A 156 -5.07 -11.04 9.19
N MET A 157 -6.31 -11.34 9.59
CA MET A 157 -7.35 -11.86 8.70
C MET A 157 -8.24 -10.77 8.11
N ASP A 158 -8.05 -9.50 8.47
CA ASP A 158 -8.89 -8.39 7.99
C ASP A 158 -8.64 -8.14 6.51
N GLY A 159 -9.66 -8.33 5.66
CA GLY A 159 -9.53 -8.19 4.20
C GLY A 159 -9.08 -9.47 3.49
N VAL A 160 -8.93 -10.59 4.20
CA VAL A 160 -8.75 -11.90 3.57
C VAL A 160 -10.06 -12.37 2.95
N ILE A 161 -10.04 -12.67 1.66
CA ILE A 161 -11.13 -13.35 0.96
C ILE A 161 -10.93 -14.85 1.16
N ARG A 162 -11.88 -15.51 1.83
CA ARG A 162 -11.78 -16.92 2.23
C ARG A 162 -12.11 -17.85 1.08
N GLU A 163 -13.02 -17.42 0.23
CA GLU A 163 -13.47 -18.09 -0.97
C GLU A 163 -12.34 -18.21 -2.00
N LYS A 164 -12.55 -19.07 -3.00
CA LYS A 164 -11.68 -19.20 -4.16
C LYS A 164 -12.02 -18.12 -5.17
N THR A 165 -11.09 -17.24 -5.46
CA THR A 165 -11.27 -16.12 -6.39
C THR A 165 -10.27 -16.13 -7.53
N SER A 166 -10.62 -15.39 -8.57
CA SER A 166 -9.78 -15.04 -9.71
C SER A 166 -10.06 -13.59 -10.09
N ALA A 167 -9.14 -12.99 -10.85
CA ALA A 167 -9.30 -11.68 -11.46
C ALA A 167 -9.78 -11.84 -12.91
N GLN A 168 -10.88 -11.16 -13.25
CA GLN A 168 -11.43 -11.00 -14.59
C GLN A 168 -11.82 -9.52 -14.77
N PHE A 169 -11.52 -8.94 -15.93
CA PHE A 169 -11.85 -7.53 -16.16
C PHE A 169 -13.28 -7.37 -16.66
N PRO A 170 -14.06 -6.44 -16.09
CA PRO A 170 -15.37 -6.12 -16.61
C PRO A 170 -15.27 -5.43 -17.97
N ASP A 171 -16.32 -5.55 -18.76
CA ASP A 171 -16.54 -4.74 -19.96
C ASP A 171 -16.97 -3.30 -19.59
N ALA A 172 -17.20 -2.47 -20.61
CA ALA A 172 -17.58 -1.06 -20.43
C ALA A 172 -18.89 -0.87 -19.64
N SER A 173 -19.76 -1.88 -19.57
CA SER A 173 -21.01 -1.87 -18.80
C SER A 173 -20.83 -2.34 -17.35
N GLY A 174 -19.63 -2.77 -16.98
CA GLY A 174 -19.35 -3.38 -15.67
C GLY A 174 -19.65 -4.87 -15.60
N SER A 175 -20.01 -5.51 -16.72
CA SER A 175 -20.28 -6.94 -16.79
C SER A 175 -19.00 -7.73 -17.06
N TYR A 176 -18.79 -8.82 -16.32
CA TYR A 176 -17.62 -9.69 -16.51
C TYR A 176 -17.77 -10.67 -17.69
N GLY A 177 -18.96 -10.72 -18.30
CA GLY A 177 -19.26 -11.62 -19.40
C GLY A 177 -19.15 -13.11 -19.06
N SER A 178 -19.20 -13.95 -20.10
CA SER A 178 -19.11 -15.41 -19.98
C SER A 178 -17.79 -16.01 -20.48
N THR A 179 -16.89 -15.17 -21.00
CA THR A 179 -15.60 -15.59 -21.55
C THR A 179 -14.47 -15.14 -20.61
N PRO A 180 -13.86 -16.06 -19.84
CA PRO A 180 -12.69 -15.74 -19.03
C PRO A 180 -11.48 -15.29 -19.87
N ALA A 181 -10.61 -14.49 -19.27
CA ALA A 181 -9.39 -13.94 -19.85
C ALA A 181 -9.63 -13.26 -21.21
N ASN A 182 -10.77 -12.57 -21.37
CA ASN A 182 -11.20 -11.98 -22.65
C ASN A 182 -10.46 -10.69 -23.06
N ASN A 183 -9.41 -10.32 -22.34
CA ASN A 183 -8.59 -9.15 -22.59
C ASN A 183 -7.11 -9.54 -22.58
N ASP A 184 -6.28 -8.72 -23.20
CA ASP A 184 -4.83 -8.80 -23.07
C ASP A 184 -4.40 -8.26 -21.70
N VAL A 185 -3.27 -8.77 -21.20
CA VAL A 185 -2.61 -8.26 -19.99
C VAL A 185 -1.13 -8.08 -20.25
N VAL A 186 -0.62 -6.91 -19.93
CA VAL A 186 0.81 -6.61 -19.93
C VAL A 186 1.27 -6.42 -18.50
N VAL A 187 2.34 -7.13 -18.12
CA VAL A 187 2.89 -7.11 -16.77
C VAL A 187 4.28 -6.49 -16.82
N LEU A 188 4.47 -5.38 -16.11
CA LEU A 188 5.76 -4.75 -15.88
C LEU A 188 6.25 -5.15 -14.48
N LEU A 189 7.34 -5.90 -14.43
CA LEU A 189 8.14 -6.06 -13.22
C LEU A 189 9.20 -4.97 -13.26
N ILE A 190 9.23 -4.08 -12.28
CA ILE A 190 10.26 -3.05 -12.19
C ILE A 190 10.84 -3.03 -10.78
N GLY A 191 12.16 -3.07 -10.69
CA GLY A 191 12.83 -3.19 -9.41
C GLY A 191 13.96 -2.20 -9.21
N PHE A 192 14.23 -1.96 -7.94
CA PHE A 192 15.32 -1.13 -7.47
C PHE A 192 16.06 -1.82 -6.33
N ARG A 193 17.39 -1.67 -6.34
CA ARG A 193 18.25 -2.14 -5.25
C ARG A 193 19.36 -1.14 -4.97
N ASN A 194 19.67 -0.97 -3.69
CA ASN A 194 20.80 -0.18 -3.21
C ASN A 194 21.76 -1.08 -2.44
N ASN A 195 23.02 -1.16 -2.89
CA ASN A 195 24.07 -1.99 -2.30
C ASN A 195 25.00 -1.22 -1.33
N HIS A 196 24.67 0.03 -1.00
CA HIS A 196 25.47 0.84 -0.11
C HIS A 196 25.21 0.45 1.36
N PRO A 197 26.24 0.33 2.22
CA PRO A 197 26.10 -0.12 3.61
C PRO A 197 25.15 0.75 4.47
N LEU A 198 24.97 2.02 4.08
CA LEU A 198 24.01 2.93 4.73
C LEU A 198 22.55 2.78 4.24
N GLY A 199 22.28 1.86 3.31
CA GLY A 199 20.95 1.64 2.75
C GLY A 199 20.33 2.93 2.20
N LEU A 200 19.11 3.25 2.64
CA LEU A 200 18.37 4.44 2.18
C LEU A 200 19.04 5.77 2.56
N LEU A 201 20.01 5.78 3.48
CA LEU A 201 20.80 6.97 3.80
C LEU A 201 21.97 7.20 2.81
N ALA A 202 22.14 6.33 1.82
CA ALA A 202 23.19 6.47 0.83
C ALA A 202 22.96 7.68 -0.08
N PRO A 203 24.03 8.36 -0.52
CA PRO A 203 23.92 9.43 -1.51
C PRO A 203 23.22 8.96 -2.80
N GLY A 204 22.22 9.70 -3.26
CA GLY A 204 21.43 9.37 -4.45
C GLY A 204 20.23 8.45 -4.21
N ALA A 205 20.14 7.78 -3.05
CA ALA A 205 19.03 6.88 -2.72
C ALA A 205 17.70 7.62 -2.57
N LYS A 206 17.72 8.83 -1.99
CA LYS A 206 16.53 9.67 -1.88
C LYS A 206 16.02 10.10 -3.27
N ASP A 207 16.92 10.59 -4.12
CA ASP A 207 16.56 11.10 -5.44
C ASP A 207 15.89 10.01 -6.30
N ILE A 208 16.42 8.79 -6.31
CA ILE A 208 15.80 7.70 -7.07
C ILE A 208 14.47 7.25 -6.47
N ALA A 209 14.35 7.22 -5.14
CA ALA A 209 13.10 6.90 -4.47
C ALA A 209 12.00 7.94 -4.79
N ASP A 210 12.33 9.23 -4.74
CA ASP A 210 11.43 10.32 -5.15
C ASP A 210 11.01 10.13 -6.62
N GLY A 211 11.93 9.71 -7.50
CA GLY A 211 11.64 9.47 -8.91
C GLY A 211 10.68 8.31 -9.15
N PHE A 212 10.92 7.16 -8.53
CA PHE A 212 10.00 6.03 -8.58
C PHE A 212 8.61 6.39 -8.04
N GLN A 213 8.55 7.09 -6.91
CA GLN A 213 7.28 7.52 -6.31
C GLN A 213 6.52 8.50 -7.21
N ALA A 214 7.22 9.49 -7.79
CA ALA A 214 6.61 10.45 -8.71
C ALA A 214 6.05 9.76 -9.96
N MET A 215 6.81 8.83 -10.55
CA MET A 215 6.39 8.06 -11.72
C MET A 215 5.21 7.13 -11.41
N ALA A 216 5.19 6.47 -10.25
CA ALA A 216 4.05 5.65 -9.84
C ALA A 216 2.76 6.48 -9.63
N LYS A 217 2.89 7.67 -9.04
CA LYS A 217 1.76 8.60 -8.86
C LYS A 217 1.23 9.11 -10.19
N ASP A 218 2.13 9.39 -11.13
CA ASP A 218 1.77 9.86 -12.47
C ASP A 218 1.07 8.78 -13.30
N LEU A 219 1.55 7.54 -13.22
CA LEU A 219 0.89 6.35 -13.78
C LEU A 219 -0.55 6.21 -13.31
N ASP A 220 -0.76 6.32 -11.99
CA ASP A 220 -2.08 6.19 -11.37
C ASP A 220 -3.01 7.37 -11.77
N ALA A 221 -2.49 8.60 -11.72
CA ALA A 221 -3.25 9.80 -12.06
C ALA A 221 -3.65 9.87 -13.54
N GLN A 222 -2.85 9.25 -14.42
CA GLN A 222 -3.08 9.19 -15.86
C GLN A 222 -3.39 7.75 -16.31
N ALA A 223 -4.03 6.94 -15.46
CA ALA A 223 -4.26 5.53 -15.72
C ALA A 223 -4.97 5.27 -17.05
N ASP A 224 -5.99 6.09 -17.38
CA ASP A 224 -6.73 6.01 -18.64
C ASP A 224 -5.84 6.30 -19.87
N LYS A 225 -4.87 7.23 -19.75
CA LYS A 225 -3.93 7.57 -20.85
C LYS A 225 -2.93 6.45 -21.10
N PHE A 226 -2.50 5.78 -20.04
CA PHE A 226 -1.44 4.78 -20.10
C PHE A 226 -1.96 3.35 -20.12
N ASP A 227 -3.28 3.13 -20.18
CA ASP A 227 -3.90 1.81 -20.04
C ASP A 227 -3.47 1.08 -18.76
N PHE A 228 -3.17 1.82 -17.70
CA PHE A 228 -2.68 1.27 -16.45
C PHE A 228 -3.84 0.76 -15.59
N LEU A 229 -3.68 -0.44 -15.03
CA LEU A 229 -4.71 -1.13 -14.23
C LEU A 229 -4.41 -1.06 -12.72
N GLY A 230 -3.15 -0.87 -12.35
CA GLY A 230 -2.71 -0.85 -10.96
C GLY A 230 -1.38 -1.56 -10.75
N MET A 231 -0.82 -1.42 -9.55
CA MET A 231 0.49 -1.96 -9.20
C MET A 231 0.59 -2.34 -7.72
N THR A 232 1.32 -3.40 -7.43
CA THR A 232 1.70 -3.80 -6.06
C THR A 232 3.20 -3.78 -5.89
N THR A 233 3.67 -3.65 -4.65
CA THR A 233 5.10 -3.58 -4.33
C THR A 233 5.48 -4.64 -3.30
N TRP A 234 6.62 -5.27 -3.52
CA TRP A 234 7.16 -6.40 -2.78
C TRP A 234 8.59 -6.12 -2.33
N LEU A 235 8.95 -6.68 -1.18
CA LEU A 235 10.29 -6.62 -0.64
C LEU A 235 10.94 -8.01 -0.72
N ASN A 236 12.08 -8.12 -1.38
CA ASN A 236 12.86 -9.35 -1.43
C ASN A 236 13.56 -9.59 -0.08
N ALA A 237 12.88 -10.30 0.81
CA ALA A 237 13.38 -10.62 2.15
C ALA A 237 14.25 -11.89 2.22
N ASN A 238 14.43 -12.61 1.12
CA ASN A 238 15.08 -13.94 1.12
C ASN A 238 16.55 -13.88 0.67
N THR A 239 16.97 -12.83 -0.04
CA THR A 239 18.34 -12.74 -0.55
C THR A 239 19.32 -12.12 0.43
N ARG A 240 18.89 -11.19 1.28
CA ARG A 240 19.70 -10.50 2.30
C ARG A 240 18.82 -10.11 3.49
N GLU A 241 19.45 -9.90 4.65
CA GLU A 241 18.76 -9.43 5.87
C GLU A 241 18.48 -7.92 5.86
N THR A 242 19.27 -7.14 5.10
CA THR A 242 19.13 -5.69 4.94
C THR A 242 19.43 -5.27 3.51
N GLN A 243 19.08 -4.02 3.15
CA GLN A 243 19.27 -3.48 1.79
C GLN A 243 18.57 -4.35 0.73
N ASN A 244 17.33 -4.69 1.07
CA ASN A 244 16.50 -5.56 0.27
C ASN A 244 16.14 -4.88 -1.05
N GLU A 245 15.99 -5.72 -2.05
CA GLU A 245 15.48 -5.32 -3.36
C GLU A 245 13.98 -5.09 -3.26
N ILE A 246 13.54 -3.99 -3.87
CA ILE A 246 12.12 -3.66 -4.00
C ILE A 246 11.70 -4.04 -5.41
N LEU A 247 10.60 -4.76 -5.54
CA LEU A 247 9.98 -5.12 -6.81
C LEU A 247 8.57 -4.54 -6.84
N SER A 248 8.27 -3.74 -7.84
CA SER A 248 6.91 -3.34 -8.16
C SER A 248 6.40 -4.13 -9.37
N VAL A 249 5.17 -4.65 -9.27
CA VAL A 249 4.50 -5.44 -10.32
C VAL A 249 3.29 -4.64 -10.78
N GLY A 250 3.42 -4.00 -11.95
CA GLY A 250 2.37 -3.19 -12.57
C GLY A 250 1.67 -3.92 -13.70
N TYR A 251 0.36 -3.67 -13.83
CA TYR A 251 -0.50 -4.27 -14.85
C TYR A 251 -1.02 -3.20 -15.81
N PHE A 252 -1.02 -3.52 -17.10
CA PHE A 252 -1.49 -2.66 -18.18
C PHE A 252 -2.39 -3.46 -19.12
N LYS A 253 -3.32 -2.78 -19.82
CA LYS A 253 -4.17 -3.42 -20.84
C LYS A 253 -3.42 -3.66 -22.15
N THR A 254 -2.47 -2.77 -22.49
CA THR A 254 -1.78 -2.77 -23.79
C THR A 254 -0.28 -2.52 -23.64
N VAL A 255 0.50 -2.98 -24.64
CA VAL A 255 1.95 -2.71 -24.70
C VAL A 255 2.18 -1.24 -25.07
N GLU A 256 1.29 -0.69 -25.88
CA GLU A 256 1.27 0.69 -26.34
C GLU A 256 1.10 1.66 -25.17
N GLY A 257 0.20 1.38 -24.22
CA GLY A 257 0.00 2.19 -23.03
C GLY A 257 1.24 2.20 -22.12
N LEU A 258 1.85 1.04 -21.91
CA LEU A 258 3.13 0.93 -21.19
C LEU A 258 4.25 1.73 -21.90
N HIS A 259 4.35 1.62 -23.22
CA HIS A 259 5.33 2.39 -23.99
C HIS A 259 5.02 3.89 -24.00
N ALA A 260 3.75 4.30 -24.00
CA ALA A 260 3.37 5.70 -23.89
C ALA A 260 3.85 6.29 -22.56
N PHE A 261 3.70 5.55 -21.46
CA PHE A 261 4.29 5.93 -20.17
C PHE A 261 5.82 6.01 -20.23
N ALA A 262 6.49 5.00 -20.79
CA ALA A 262 7.96 4.97 -20.87
C ALA A 262 8.56 6.13 -21.70
N HIS A 263 7.78 6.67 -22.65
CA HIS A 263 8.19 7.81 -23.47
C HIS A 263 7.66 9.16 -22.98
N ASP A 264 6.85 9.19 -21.91
CA ASP A 264 6.31 10.41 -21.34
C ASP A 264 7.40 11.30 -20.71
N ASP A 265 7.14 12.60 -20.64
CA ASP A 265 8.07 13.62 -20.16
C ASP A 265 8.59 13.31 -18.74
N LEU A 266 7.73 12.84 -17.83
CA LEU A 266 8.16 12.56 -16.46
C LEU A 266 9.11 11.35 -16.40
N HIS A 267 8.78 10.28 -17.11
CA HIS A 267 9.65 9.10 -17.18
C HIS A 267 10.99 9.45 -17.86
N ARG A 268 10.96 10.19 -18.98
CA ARG A 268 12.16 10.64 -19.71
C ARG A 268 13.06 11.54 -18.86
N LYS A 269 12.49 12.40 -18.02
CA LYS A 269 13.22 13.22 -17.05
C LYS A 269 14.02 12.35 -16.08
N TRP A 270 13.39 11.36 -15.46
CA TRP A 270 14.06 10.47 -14.50
C TRP A 270 15.03 9.51 -15.17
N TRP A 271 14.73 9.04 -16.38
CA TRP A 271 15.66 8.28 -17.20
C TRP A 271 16.93 9.08 -17.54
N THR A 272 16.77 10.37 -17.85
CA THR A 272 17.90 11.27 -18.08
C THR A 272 18.73 11.47 -16.81
N TRP A 273 18.08 11.62 -15.66
CA TRP A 273 18.75 11.68 -14.36
C TRP A 273 19.54 10.39 -14.06
N TRP A 274 18.94 9.21 -14.28
CA TRP A 274 19.59 7.92 -14.07
C TRP A 274 20.84 7.79 -14.94
N ASN A 275 20.75 8.09 -16.23
CA ASN A 275 21.88 8.00 -17.17
C ASN A 275 23.06 8.92 -16.80
N ARG A 276 22.79 10.06 -16.16
CA ARG A 276 23.84 10.96 -15.65
C ARG A 276 24.43 10.49 -14.32
N SER A 277 23.63 9.79 -13.52
CA SER A 277 23.92 9.49 -12.12
C SER A 277 24.48 8.08 -11.88
N TYR A 278 24.16 7.08 -12.71
CA TYR A 278 24.47 5.67 -12.40
C TYR A 278 25.96 5.37 -12.24
N LYS A 279 26.84 6.07 -12.97
CA LYS A 279 28.30 5.94 -12.79
C LYS A 279 28.80 6.59 -11.51
N LYS A 280 28.19 7.69 -11.10
CA LYS A 280 28.51 8.41 -9.86
C LYS A 280 28.07 7.61 -8.64
N TRP A 281 26.91 6.96 -8.72
CA TRP A 281 26.31 6.18 -7.66
C TRP A 281 26.28 4.69 -8.03
N SER A 282 27.47 4.09 -8.11
CA SER A 282 27.66 2.70 -8.56
C SER A 282 27.03 1.62 -7.65
N HIS A 283 26.55 2.02 -6.47
CA HIS A 283 25.87 1.13 -5.53
C HIS A 283 24.39 0.92 -5.86
N MET A 284 23.80 1.73 -6.75
CA MET A 284 22.39 1.62 -7.13
C MET A 284 22.20 0.72 -8.36
N SER A 285 21.08 0.01 -8.39
CA SER A 285 20.66 -0.84 -9.50
C SER A 285 19.16 -0.65 -9.75
N ILE A 286 18.79 -0.59 -11.03
CA ILE A 286 17.41 -0.74 -11.50
C ILE A 286 17.36 -1.88 -12.50
N PHE A 287 16.20 -2.52 -12.61
CA PHE A 287 15.92 -3.52 -13.61
C PHE A 287 14.44 -3.51 -13.96
N HIS A 288 14.08 -4.05 -15.12
CA HIS A 288 12.70 -4.38 -15.43
C HIS A 288 12.58 -5.66 -16.27
N GLU A 289 11.40 -6.24 -16.26
CA GLU A 289 10.96 -7.29 -17.18
C GLU A 289 9.54 -6.93 -17.64
N VAL A 290 9.25 -7.17 -18.92
CA VAL A 290 7.93 -6.92 -19.50
C VAL A 290 7.42 -8.20 -20.14
N TYR A 291 6.22 -8.61 -19.75
CA TYR A 291 5.52 -9.76 -20.31
C TYR A 291 4.19 -9.32 -20.89
N HIS A 292 3.82 -9.84 -22.05
CA HIS A 292 2.51 -9.67 -22.67
C HIS A 292 1.84 -11.03 -22.75
N ALA A 293 0.69 -11.15 -22.10
CA ALA A 293 -0.19 -12.31 -22.17
C ALA A 293 -1.44 -11.93 -22.98
N PRO A 294 -1.58 -12.44 -24.21
CA PRO A 294 -2.78 -12.22 -25.00
C PRO A 294 -4.05 -12.75 -24.31
N LYS A 295 -5.22 -12.30 -24.78
CA LYS A 295 -6.51 -12.92 -24.46
C LYS A 295 -6.42 -14.45 -24.43
N GLY A 296 -6.94 -15.05 -23.36
CA GLY A 296 -6.94 -16.49 -23.14
C GLY A 296 -5.57 -17.10 -22.85
N HIS A 297 -4.54 -16.31 -22.52
CA HIS A 297 -3.18 -16.78 -22.19
C HIS A 297 -2.74 -16.43 -20.77
N TRP A 298 -3.67 -16.03 -19.91
CA TRP A 298 -3.39 -15.72 -18.52
C TRP A 298 -4.49 -16.28 -17.62
N GLU A 299 -4.09 -16.68 -16.42
CA GLU A 299 -4.98 -17.06 -15.33
C GLU A 299 -4.33 -16.71 -14.00
N ASN A 300 -5.14 -16.68 -12.96
CA ASN A 300 -4.71 -16.47 -11.59
C ASN A 300 -5.74 -17.11 -10.67
N ILE A 301 -5.31 -17.45 -9.46
CA ILE A 301 -6.14 -18.07 -8.44
C ILE A 301 -5.68 -17.64 -7.06
N TYR A 302 -6.65 -17.31 -6.22
CA TYR A 302 -6.45 -16.87 -4.86
C TYR A 302 -7.42 -17.63 -3.96
N ILE A 303 -6.94 -18.10 -2.82
CA ILE A 303 -7.75 -18.85 -1.87
C ILE A 303 -7.29 -18.49 -0.47
N ASN A 304 -8.21 -18.04 0.38
CA ASN A 304 -7.87 -17.58 1.73
C ASN A 304 -6.71 -16.57 1.70
N SER A 305 -6.82 -15.59 0.79
CA SER A 305 -5.76 -14.64 0.46
C SER A 305 -6.19 -13.21 0.75
N HIS A 306 -5.21 -12.38 1.12
CA HIS A 306 -5.35 -10.93 1.00
C HIS A 306 -5.33 -10.52 -0.47
N VAL A 307 -6.09 -9.49 -0.81
CA VAL A 307 -6.12 -8.90 -2.15
C VAL A 307 -4.74 -8.36 -2.50
N SER A 308 -4.15 -8.84 -3.60
CA SER A 308 -2.84 -8.42 -4.09
C SER A 308 -2.66 -8.77 -5.56
N GLY A 309 -1.55 -8.32 -6.17
CA GLY A 309 -1.25 -8.57 -7.57
C GLY A 309 -2.34 -8.02 -8.48
N ILE A 310 -2.86 -8.87 -9.37
CA ILE A 310 -3.89 -8.45 -10.33
C ILE A 310 -5.25 -8.23 -9.67
N GLU A 311 -5.56 -8.86 -8.52
CA GLU A 311 -6.82 -8.64 -7.80
C GLU A 311 -6.95 -7.25 -7.19
N SER A 312 -5.82 -6.56 -6.94
CA SER A 312 -5.83 -5.19 -6.44
C SER A 312 -5.97 -4.13 -7.54
N THR A 313 -6.11 -4.53 -8.81
CA THR A 313 -6.37 -3.58 -9.89
C THR A 313 -7.80 -3.06 -9.81
N THR A 314 -8.10 -1.97 -10.51
CA THR A 314 -9.46 -1.45 -10.63
C THR A 314 -9.73 -1.02 -12.06
N THR A 315 -10.99 -1.15 -12.48
CA THR A 315 -11.43 -0.63 -13.78
C THR A 315 -12.42 0.50 -13.55
N LYS A 316 -12.11 1.66 -14.14
CA LYS A 316 -13.03 2.81 -14.15
C LYS A 316 -14.19 2.51 -15.08
N LEU A 317 -15.40 2.74 -14.59
CA LEU A 317 -16.65 2.62 -15.33
C LEU A 317 -17.49 3.87 -15.15
N VAL A 318 -18.43 4.10 -16.06
CA VAL A 318 -19.43 5.15 -15.94
C VAL A 318 -20.78 4.48 -15.81
N ASP A 319 -21.46 4.72 -14.70
CA ASP A 319 -22.80 4.20 -14.47
C ASP A 319 -23.77 4.78 -15.51
N GLU A 320 -24.43 3.92 -16.29
CA GLU A 320 -25.26 4.33 -17.42
C GLU A 320 -26.52 5.09 -16.98
N GLU A 321 -27.03 4.85 -15.77
CA GLU A 321 -28.26 5.46 -15.26
C GLU A 321 -28.00 6.83 -14.62
N THR A 322 -26.90 6.96 -13.89
CA THR A 322 -26.57 8.14 -13.08
C THR A 322 -25.47 9.00 -13.67
N GLY A 323 -24.72 8.50 -14.66
CA GLY A 323 -23.56 9.16 -15.27
C GLY A 323 -22.37 9.31 -14.32
N LYS A 324 -22.39 8.65 -13.16
CA LYS A 324 -21.32 8.76 -12.15
C LYS A 324 -20.17 7.82 -12.46
N GLU A 325 -18.96 8.31 -12.23
CA GLU A 325 -17.76 7.46 -12.27
C GLU A 325 -17.79 6.48 -11.10
N MET A 326 -17.56 5.21 -11.41
CA MET A 326 -17.46 4.13 -10.44
C MET A 326 -16.22 3.27 -10.74
N TRP A 327 -15.81 2.47 -9.75
CA TRP A 327 -14.67 1.58 -9.88
C TRP A 327 -15.13 0.15 -9.66
N ALA A 328 -14.85 -0.72 -10.62
CA ALA A 328 -15.09 -2.15 -10.50
C ALA A 328 -13.80 -2.88 -10.11
N SER A 329 -13.96 -3.78 -9.13
CA SER A 329 -12.95 -4.76 -8.76
C SER A 329 -12.84 -5.83 -9.84
N PRO A 330 -11.67 -6.40 -10.13
CA PRO A 330 -11.54 -7.53 -11.05
C PRO A 330 -11.96 -8.86 -10.38
N ILE A 331 -12.17 -8.86 -9.06
CA ILE A 331 -12.33 -10.08 -8.28
C ILE A 331 -13.68 -10.74 -8.60
N VAL A 332 -13.61 -12.00 -9.02
CA VAL A 332 -14.76 -12.86 -9.32
C VAL A 332 -14.64 -14.20 -8.60
N ASP A 333 -15.78 -14.80 -8.31
CA ASP A 333 -15.88 -16.13 -7.72
C ASP A 333 -15.35 -17.21 -8.69
N ALA A 334 -14.31 -17.92 -8.27
CA ALA A 334 -13.64 -18.98 -9.01
C ALA A 334 -13.92 -20.39 -8.43
N GLY A 335 -14.93 -20.54 -7.57
CA GLY A 335 -15.44 -21.83 -7.11
C GLY A 335 -16.40 -22.50 -8.11
N ARG A 336 -16.84 -21.79 -9.16
CA ARG A 336 -17.90 -22.25 -10.07
C ARG A 336 -17.66 -21.94 -11.54
N GLY A 337 -18.49 -22.55 -12.39
CA GLY A 337 -18.50 -22.32 -13.84
C GLY A 337 -17.14 -22.60 -14.49
N LEU A 338 -16.79 -21.83 -15.51
CA LEU A 338 -15.52 -21.94 -16.20
C LEU A 338 -14.32 -21.60 -15.30
N LEU A 339 -14.51 -20.77 -14.28
CA LEU A 339 -13.41 -20.28 -13.45
C LEU A 339 -12.88 -21.32 -12.43
N LYS A 340 -13.60 -22.44 -12.25
CA LYS A 340 -13.22 -23.49 -11.30
C LYS A 340 -11.92 -24.19 -11.64
N THR A 341 -11.52 -24.24 -12.92
CA THR A 341 -10.26 -24.87 -13.38
C THR A 341 -9.31 -23.86 -14.03
N SER A 342 -8.01 -24.16 -14.01
CA SER A 342 -6.98 -23.30 -14.63
C SER A 342 -7.22 -23.12 -16.13
N ALA A 343 -7.51 -24.20 -16.85
CA ALA A 343 -7.81 -24.14 -18.29
C ALA A 343 -9.08 -23.34 -18.59
N GLY A 344 -10.12 -23.47 -17.76
CA GLY A 344 -11.36 -22.72 -17.91
C GLY A 344 -11.18 -21.22 -17.65
N ARG A 345 -10.34 -20.82 -16.68
CA ARG A 345 -9.96 -19.40 -16.46
C ARG A 345 -9.25 -18.74 -17.66
N MET A 346 -8.68 -19.54 -18.55
CA MET A 346 -8.07 -19.09 -19.80
C MET A 346 -9.00 -19.20 -21.02
N SER A 347 -10.27 -19.60 -20.85
CA SER A 347 -11.17 -19.97 -21.95
C SER A 347 -10.62 -21.10 -22.84
N ARG A 348 -9.93 -22.08 -22.25
CA ARG A 348 -9.31 -23.21 -22.97
C ARG A 348 -9.97 -24.55 -22.70
N SER A 349 -11.08 -24.57 -21.97
CA SER A 349 -11.82 -25.79 -21.63
C SER A 349 -13.24 -25.48 -21.18
N GLU A 350 -14.05 -26.53 -21.10
CA GLU A 350 -15.38 -26.52 -20.46
C GLU A 350 -15.30 -26.71 -18.93
N ALA A 351 -14.11 -26.55 -18.36
CA ALA A 351 -13.82 -26.67 -16.93
C ALA A 351 -14.12 -28.06 -16.33
N THR A 352 -13.98 -29.15 -17.09
CA THR A 352 -14.26 -30.51 -16.59
C THR A 352 -13.03 -31.20 -15.98
N GLU A 353 -11.87 -30.52 -15.92
CA GLU A 353 -10.60 -31.13 -15.47
C GLU A 353 -10.66 -31.62 -14.01
N HIS A 354 -11.51 -31.01 -13.19
CA HIS A 354 -11.67 -31.36 -11.78
C HIS A 354 -12.66 -32.50 -11.54
N ASP A 355 -13.47 -32.88 -12.54
CA ASP A 355 -14.55 -33.86 -12.35
C ASP A 355 -14.02 -35.25 -11.95
N LYS A 356 -12.76 -35.55 -12.30
CA LYS A 356 -12.05 -36.78 -11.88
C LYS A 356 -11.50 -36.76 -10.45
N TYR A 357 -11.47 -35.61 -9.78
CA TYR A 357 -10.84 -35.42 -8.47
C TYR A 357 -11.85 -35.34 -7.31
N GLY A 358 -13.15 -35.53 -7.57
CA GLY A 358 -14.21 -35.47 -6.56
C GLY A 358 -14.73 -34.05 -6.35
N ALA A 359 -15.35 -33.80 -5.19
CA ALA A 359 -15.85 -32.47 -4.85
C ALA A 359 -14.68 -31.49 -4.62
N ASP A 360 -14.73 -30.33 -5.28
CA ASP A 360 -13.80 -29.23 -5.01
C ASP A 360 -14.02 -28.79 -3.55
N PRO A 361 -12.96 -28.73 -2.71
CA PRO A 361 -13.10 -28.32 -1.31
C PRO A 361 -13.43 -26.83 -1.13
N TYR A 362 -13.51 -26.06 -2.23
CA TYR A 362 -13.83 -24.64 -2.26
C TYR A 362 -15.10 -24.33 -3.04
#